data_AF-A4J1W0-F1
#
_entry.id   AF-A4J1W0-F1
#
_cell.length_a   1.000
_cell.length_b   1.000
_cell.length_c   1.000
_cell.angle_alpha   90.00
_cell.angle_beta   90.00
_cell.angle_gamma   90.00
#
_symmetry.space_group_name_H-M   'P 1'
#
loop_
_entity.id
_entity.type
_entity.pdbx_description
1 polymer ?
#
loop_
_entity_poly.entity_id
_entity_poly.type
_entity_poly.pdbx_seq_one_letter_code
_entity_poly.pdbx_strand_id
1 'polypeptide(L)'
;MRYYMEDSTFWYLYKSEASGIVYPLEFGIKKLKVSDLCYEPDVVWSWCEKGCKNFNNAGGCPPASPLLKTLYSDSDTVWLIYCLFWSKYKHEKVAKSNNSAIHWKFQDAILARLLVNVGYALRTKFEGNFLSTGYCMGCPGKKCNYKLGHKFCRNPQKRTYSMEATGINVVETLKKTTGIEMFWYKKGQTDIPYMLKCIAYFPSINSNLTKDKLVGILNSMKSCHYEIGSSEYLHFLDSLK
;
A
#
# COMPACT_ATOMS: atom_id res chain seq x y z
N MET A 1 -11.20 3.80 25.01
CA MET A 1 -12.23 4.46 24.18
C MET A 1 -12.02 4.01 22.74
N ARG A 2 -12.73 2.97 22.29
CA ARG A 2 -12.61 2.39 20.94
C ARG A 2 -13.55 3.15 20.01
N TYR A 3 -13.03 4.02 19.14
CA TYR A 3 -13.80 4.49 18.01
C TYR A 3 -13.83 3.38 16.96
N TYR A 4 -14.94 2.65 16.94
CA TYR A 4 -15.26 1.65 15.93
C TYR A 4 -15.49 2.34 14.57
N MET A 5 -14.60 2.10 13.61
CA MET A 5 -14.84 2.33 12.16
C MET A 5 -15.27 1.01 11.50
N GLU A 6 -16.30 0.38 12.04
CA GLU A 6 -16.62 -1.04 11.84
C GLU A 6 -17.01 -1.42 10.40
N ASP A 7 -17.45 -0.47 9.57
CA ASP A 7 -17.98 -0.79 8.23
C ASP A 7 -16.92 -0.86 7.13
N SER A 8 -15.71 -0.32 7.33
CA SER A 8 -14.73 -0.15 6.25
C SER A 8 -13.55 -1.12 6.26
N THR A 9 -13.36 -1.86 7.36
CA THR A 9 -12.27 -2.83 7.49
C THR A 9 -12.74 -4.28 7.39
N PHE A 10 -11.79 -5.18 7.11
CA PHE A 10 -11.99 -6.62 7.04
C PHE A 10 -10.64 -7.34 7.05
N TRP A 11 -10.63 -8.63 7.37
CA TRP A 11 -9.42 -9.43 7.36
C TRP A 11 -9.19 -10.08 6.00
N TYR A 12 -7.92 -10.23 5.63
CA TYR A 12 -7.46 -10.98 4.47
C TYR A 12 -6.38 -11.95 4.91
N LEU A 13 -6.58 -13.23 4.61
CA LEU A 13 -5.64 -14.30 4.97
C LEU A 13 -4.62 -14.47 3.85
N TYR A 14 -3.51 -13.74 3.95
CA TYR A 14 -2.44 -13.75 2.96
C TYR A 14 -1.60 -15.01 3.09
N LYS A 15 -1.62 -15.87 2.06
CA LYS A 15 -0.72 -17.01 1.92
C LYS A 15 0.55 -16.62 1.19
N SER A 16 1.69 -16.77 1.84
CA SER A 16 3.00 -16.57 1.21
C SER A 16 3.27 -17.66 0.18
N GLU A 17 3.47 -17.29 -1.09
CA GLU A 17 3.84 -18.26 -2.14
C GLU A 17 5.17 -18.97 -1.86
N ALA A 18 6.11 -18.27 -1.20
CA ALA A 18 7.43 -18.80 -0.92
C ALA A 18 7.47 -19.82 0.25
N SER A 19 6.57 -19.69 1.23
CA SER A 19 6.62 -20.48 2.47
C SER A 19 5.34 -21.27 2.77
N GLY A 20 4.23 -20.97 2.08
CA GLY A 20 2.91 -21.50 2.39
C GLY A 20 2.27 -20.96 3.67
N ILE A 21 3.01 -20.17 4.47
CA ILE A 21 2.54 -19.60 5.74
C ILE A 21 1.46 -18.56 5.48
N VAL A 22 0.42 -18.59 6.31
CA VAL A 22 -0.72 -17.69 6.27
C VAL A 22 -0.53 -16.57 7.29
N TYR A 23 -0.67 -15.34 6.83
CA TYR A 23 -0.57 -14.13 7.64
C TYR A 23 -1.90 -13.37 7.58
N PRO A 24 -2.59 -13.17 8.72
CA PRO A 24 -3.77 -12.34 8.75
C PRO A 24 -3.38 -10.86 8.61
N LEU A 25 -3.93 -10.22 7.58
CA LEU A 25 -3.75 -8.82 7.28
C LEU A 25 -5.09 -8.11 7.42
N GLU A 26 -5.10 -6.91 8.01
CA GLU A 26 -6.32 -6.11 8.13
C GLU A 26 -6.35 -5.09 7.00
N PHE A 27 -7.36 -5.17 6.15
CA PHE A 27 -7.60 -4.22 5.08
C PHE A 27 -8.59 -3.17 5.50
N GLY A 28 -8.47 -1.97 4.92
CA GLY A 28 -9.52 -0.97 4.93
C GLY A 28 -9.59 -0.21 3.61
N ILE A 29 -10.79 0.30 3.32
CA ILE A 29 -11.08 1.05 2.10
C ILE A 29 -11.94 2.28 2.44
N LYS A 30 -11.54 3.45 1.95
CA LYS A 30 -12.31 4.70 2.15
C LYS A 30 -12.45 5.46 0.84
N LYS A 31 -13.69 5.86 0.52
CA LYS A 31 -13.99 6.78 -0.58
C LYS A 31 -13.76 8.20 -0.10
N LEU A 32 -13.00 8.96 -0.88
CA LEU A 32 -12.61 10.34 -0.61
C LEU A 32 -12.69 11.15 -1.90
N LYS A 33 -12.53 12.47 -1.78
CA LYS A 33 -12.15 13.37 -2.87
C LYS A 33 -10.65 13.64 -2.84
N VAL A 34 -10.08 14.08 -3.94
CA VAL A 34 -8.67 14.53 -4.00
C VAL A 34 -8.38 15.65 -2.99
N SER A 35 -9.33 16.54 -2.78
CA SER A 35 -9.26 17.60 -1.75
C SER A 35 -9.15 17.09 -0.31
N ASP A 36 -9.49 15.82 -0.04
CA ASP A 36 -9.33 15.21 1.28
C ASP A 36 -7.89 14.73 1.54
N LEU A 37 -7.08 14.54 0.47
CA LEU A 37 -5.68 14.15 0.58
C LEU A 37 -4.83 15.34 1.03
N CYS A 38 -3.99 15.15 2.05
CA CYS A 38 -3.06 16.18 2.50
C CYS A 38 -1.95 16.35 1.44
N TYR A 39 -2.01 17.45 0.68
CA TYR A 39 -1.07 17.75 -0.40
C TYR A 39 -0.02 18.77 0.05
N GLU A 40 1.21 18.29 0.27
CA GLU A 40 2.34 19.06 0.81
C GLU A 40 3.62 18.71 0.04
N PRO A 41 3.69 19.03 -1.27
CA PRO A 41 4.74 18.54 -2.14
C PRO A 41 6.15 18.93 -1.67
N ASP A 42 6.36 20.16 -1.23
CA ASP A 42 7.67 20.64 -0.80
C ASP A 42 8.19 19.89 0.43
N VAL A 43 7.30 19.68 1.42
CA VAL A 43 7.62 18.95 2.65
C VAL A 43 7.97 17.50 2.32
N VAL A 44 7.11 16.82 1.57
CA VAL A 44 7.24 15.40 1.27
C VAL A 44 8.44 15.13 0.35
N TRP A 45 8.68 15.98 -0.64
CA TRP A 45 9.84 15.86 -1.52
C TRP A 45 11.14 16.12 -0.78
N SER A 46 11.15 17.03 0.21
CA SER A 46 12.33 17.22 1.07
C SER A 46 12.69 15.95 1.85
N TRP A 47 11.70 15.17 2.29
CA TRP A 47 11.93 13.87 2.93
C TRP A 47 12.47 12.83 1.94
N CYS A 48 11.97 12.84 0.70
CA CYS A 48 12.45 11.96 -0.36
C CYS A 48 13.91 12.25 -0.70
N GLU A 49 14.27 13.53 -0.86
CA GLU A 49 15.63 13.99 -1.15
C GLU A 49 16.61 13.58 -0.03
N LYS A 50 16.25 13.83 1.23
CA LYS A 50 17.13 13.54 2.38
C LYS A 50 17.24 12.05 2.69
N GLY A 51 16.17 11.28 2.48
CA GLY A 51 16.04 9.93 3.04
C GLY A 51 15.98 8.78 2.04
N CYS A 52 15.80 9.05 0.74
CA CYS A 52 15.49 7.99 -0.23
C CYS A 52 16.50 7.92 -1.38
N LYS A 53 17.22 6.80 -1.48
CA LYS A 53 18.14 6.48 -2.59
C LYS A 53 17.50 6.43 -3.99
N ASN A 54 16.16 6.50 -4.08
CA ASN A 54 15.45 6.52 -5.35
C ASN A 54 15.18 7.94 -5.86
N PHE A 55 15.31 8.96 -5.01
CA PHE A 55 15.22 10.35 -5.43
C PHE A 55 16.24 10.64 -6.54
N ASN A 56 15.80 11.34 -7.58
CA ASN A 56 16.56 11.65 -8.80
C ASN A 56 17.05 10.43 -9.63
N ASN A 57 16.76 9.20 -9.20
CA ASN A 57 17.35 7.99 -9.76
C ASN A 57 16.31 7.01 -10.33
N ALA A 58 15.07 7.02 -9.82
CA ALA A 58 14.03 6.08 -10.23
C ALA A 58 12.89 6.78 -10.96
N GLY A 59 12.40 6.16 -12.04
CA GLY A 59 11.26 6.70 -12.79
C GLY A 59 9.94 6.74 -12.00
N GLY A 60 9.82 6.06 -10.88
CA GLY A 60 8.62 6.14 -10.03
C GLY A 60 8.66 7.25 -8.98
N CYS A 61 9.74 8.02 -8.93
CA CYS A 61 10.06 8.93 -7.83
C CYS A 61 10.40 10.34 -8.35
N PRO A 62 10.40 11.36 -7.48
CA PRO A 62 10.75 12.72 -7.88
C PRO A 62 12.19 12.82 -8.38
N PRO A 63 12.48 13.74 -9.33
CA PRO A 63 11.54 14.65 -10.00
C PRO A 63 10.84 14.02 -11.22
N ALA A 64 11.05 12.72 -11.50
CA ALA A 64 10.48 12.05 -12.66
C ALA A 64 9.00 11.68 -12.50
N SER A 65 8.45 11.81 -11.30
CA SER A 65 7.03 11.64 -10.99
C SER A 65 6.27 12.96 -11.17
N PRO A 66 5.02 12.91 -11.67
CA PRO A 66 4.14 14.07 -11.72
C PRO A 66 3.65 14.45 -10.32
N LEU A 67 3.26 15.71 -10.12
CA LEU A 67 2.56 16.17 -8.93
C LEU A 67 1.07 15.79 -8.99
N LEU A 68 0.43 15.53 -7.85
CA LEU A 68 -0.97 15.12 -7.78
C LEU A 68 -1.90 16.05 -8.54
N LYS A 69 -1.74 17.37 -8.33
CA LYS A 69 -2.57 18.42 -8.94
C LYS A 69 -2.39 18.56 -10.45
N THR A 70 -1.36 17.94 -11.03
CA THR A 70 -1.19 17.85 -12.49
C THR A 70 -1.95 16.68 -13.11
N LEU A 71 -2.38 15.73 -12.28
CA LEU A 71 -3.06 14.51 -12.71
C LEU A 71 -4.57 14.55 -12.45
N TYR A 72 -4.99 15.20 -11.36
CA TYR A 72 -6.37 15.12 -10.88
C TYR A 72 -6.86 16.46 -10.32
N SER A 73 -8.17 16.68 -10.46
CA SER A 73 -8.90 17.82 -9.91
C SER A 73 -9.31 17.58 -8.45
N ASP A 74 -9.56 18.64 -7.69
CA ASP A 74 -9.92 18.56 -6.27
C ASP A 74 -11.25 17.86 -6.00
N SER A 75 -12.15 17.85 -7.00
CA SER A 75 -13.43 17.16 -6.97
C SER A 75 -13.35 15.68 -7.37
N ASP A 76 -12.23 15.23 -7.95
CA ASP A 76 -12.09 13.86 -8.41
C ASP A 76 -12.20 12.89 -7.24
N THR A 77 -12.88 11.76 -7.49
CA THR A 77 -13.00 10.68 -6.52
C THR A 77 -11.67 9.94 -6.40
N VAL A 78 -11.30 9.57 -5.18
CA VAL A 78 -10.17 8.70 -4.89
C VAL A 78 -10.56 7.67 -3.82
N TRP A 79 -10.10 6.44 -4.00
CA TRP A 79 -10.23 5.39 -3.01
C TRP A 79 -8.89 5.17 -2.31
N LEU A 80 -8.86 5.48 -1.03
CA LEU A 80 -7.72 5.16 -0.17
C LEU A 80 -7.88 3.72 0.31
N ILE A 81 -6.96 2.85 -0.10
CA ILE A 81 -6.94 1.43 0.27
C ILE A 81 -5.70 1.19 1.09
N TYR A 82 -5.86 0.76 2.33
CA TYR A 82 -4.78 0.54 3.26
C TYR A 82 -4.80 -0.88 3.81
N CYS A 83 -3.63 -1.36 4.24
CA CYS A 83 -3.45 -2.69 4.79
C CYS A 83 -2.46 -2.64 5.95
N LEU A 84 -2.87 -3.23 7.07
CA LEU A 84 -2.10 -3.36 8.30
C LEU A 84 -1.59 -4.79 8.43
N PHE A 85 -0.31 -4.90 8.78
CA PHE A 85 0.28 -6.14 9.27
C PHE A 85 0.61 -5.95 10.75
N TRP A 86 -0.21 -6.54 11.62
CA TRP A 86 0.01 -6.58 13.06
C TRP A 86 1.28 -7.34 13.43
N SER A 87 2.13 -6.73 14.25
CA SER A 87 3.43 -7.27 14.61
C SER A 87 3.35 -8.59 15.38
N LYS A 88 2.24 -8.85 16.08
CA LYS A 88 2.00 -10.12 16.78
C LYS A 88 1.93 -11.33 15.86
N TYR A 89 1.67 -11.13 14.57
CA TYR A 89 1.59 -12.21 13.57
C TYR A 89 2.88 -12.38 12.76
N LYS A 90 3.98 -11.72 13.15
CA LYS A 90 5.28 -11.94 12.52
C LYS A 90 5.71 -13.40 12.72
N HIS A 91 6.43 -13.93 11.73
CA HIS A 91 7.10 -15.21 11.88
C HIS A 91 8.05 -15.18 13.10
N GLU A 92 8.12 -16.27 13.86
CA GLU A 92 8.89 -16.37 15.11
C GLU A 92 10.35 -15.89 14.97
N LYS A 93 11.05 -16.36 13.92
CA LYS A 93 12.43 -15.91 13.60
C LYS A 93 12.56 -14.39 13.42
N VAL A 94 11.53 -13.73 12.87
CA VAL A 94 11.51 -12.28 12.72
C VAL A 94 11.22 -11.64 14.08
N ALA A 95 10.24 -12.15 14.83
CA ALA A 95 9.87 -11.63 16.14
C ALA A 95 11.05 -11.66 17.15
N LYS A 96 11.90 -12.68 17.08
CA LYS A 96 13.10 -12.84 17.94
C LYS A 96 14.32 -12.03 17.50
N SER A 97 14.27 -11.36 16.35
CA SER A 97 15.39 -10.56 15.86
C SER A 97 15.51 -9.25 16.64
N ASN A 98 16.74 -8.81 16.92
CA ASN A 98 17.00 -7.46 17.44
C ASN A 98 17.28 -6.43 16.33
N ASN A 99 17.24 -6.86 15.06
CA ASN A 99 17.54 -6.01 13.92
C ASN A 99 16.24 -5.46 13.31
N SER A 100 15.93 -4.18 13.57
CA SER A 100 14.73 -3.51 13.06
C SER A 100 14.60 -3.52 11.54
N ALA A 101 15.71 -3.60 10.79
CA ALA A 101 15.67 -3.74 9.34
C ALA A 101 15.09 -5.10 8.89
N ILE A 102 15.26 -6.16 9.68
CA ILE A 102 14.66 -7.48 9.39
C ILE A 102 13.14 -7.40 9.55
N HIS A 103 12.65 -6.79 10.63
CA HIS A 103 11.20 -6.60 10.83
C HIS A 103 10.58 -5.75 9.73
N TRP A 104 11.22 -4.61 9.42
CA TRP A 104 10.77 -3.73 8.35
C TRP A 104 10.71 -4.47 7.00
N LYS A 105 11.81 -5.09 6.57
CA LYS A 105 11.87 -5.81 5.29
C LYS A 105 10.83 -6.92 5.19
N PHE A 106 10.62 -7.67 6.28
CA PHE A 106 9.67 -8.78 6.30
C PHE A 106 8.24 -8.31 6.03
N GLN A 107 7.76 -7.31 6.78
CA GLN A 107 6.40 -6.81 6.59
C GLN A 107 6.26 -6.00 5.30
N ASP A 108 7.27 -5.20 4.94
CA ASP A 108 7.30 -4.38 3.71
C ASP A 108 7.20 -5.26 2.45
N ALA A 109 7.92 -6.38 2.41
CA ALA A 109 7.90 -7.31 1.29
C ALA A 109 6.51 -7.91 1.03
N ILE A 110 5.73 -8.16 2.09
CA ILE A 110 4.35 -8.66 1.98
C ILE A 110 3.41 -7.52 1.58
N LEU A 111 3.36 -6.45 2.39
CA LEU A 111 2.38 -5.38 2.23
C LEU A 111 2.57 -4.62 0.91
N ALA A 112 3.81 -4.25 0.56
CA ALA A 112 4.06 -3.47 -0.65
C ALA A 112 3.68 -4.27 -1.90
N ARG A 113 4.09 -5.54 -1.96
CA ARG A 113 3.79 -6.40 -3.11
C ARG A 113 2.29 -6.63 -3.25
N LEU A 114 1.62 -6.97 -2.14
CA LEU A 114 0.18 -7.21 -2.12
C LEU A 114 -0.58 -5.98 -2.61
N LEU A 115 -0.32 -4.80 -2.04
CA LEU A 115 -1.04 -3.57 -2.42
C LEU A 115 -0.76 -3.14 -3.86
N VAL A 116 0.46 -3.32 -4.38
CA VAL A 116 0.73 -3.03 -5.79
C VAL A 116 0.00 -4.02 -6.71
N ASN A 117 -0.09 -5.29 -6.34
CA ASN A 117 -0.90 -6.27 -7.09
C ASN A 117 -2.40 -5.92 -7.03
N VAL A 118 -2.90 -5.43 -5.89
CA VAL A 118 -4.27 -4.91 -5.76
C VAL A 118 -4.47 -3.73 -6.71
N GLY A 119 -3.56 -2.76 -6.72
CA GLY A 119 -3.61 -1.61 -7.62
C GLY A 119 -3.63 -2.03 -9.11
N TYR A 120 -2.82 -3.02 -9.51
CA TYR A 120 -2.86 -3.54 -10.88
C TYR A 120 -4.17 -4.27 -11.18
N ALA A 121 -4.70 -5.07 -10.26
CA ALA A 121 -5.98 -5.75 -10.45
C ALA A 121 -7.14 -4.76 -10.58
N LEU A 122 -7.14 -3.70 -9.77
CA LEU A 122 -8.11 -2.60 -9.86
C LEU A 122 -8.03 -1.91 -11.23
N ARG A 123 -6.82 -1.53 -11.67
CA ARG A 123 -6.58 -0.93 -12.99
C ARG A 123 -7.09 -1.83 -14.11
N THR A 124 -6.84 -3.14 -14.04
CA THR A 124 -7.27 -4.09 -15.08
C THR A 124 -8.77 -4.30 -15.08
N LYS A 125 -9.42 -4.38 -13.91
CA LYS A 125 -10.84 -4.73 -13.79
C LYS A 125 -11.79 -3.54 -13.93
N PHE A 126 -11.34 -2.37 -13.48
CA PHE A 126 -12.18 -1.19 -13.34
C PHE A 126 -11.59 0.04 -14.04
N GLU A 127 -10.56 -0.16 -14.87
CA GLU A 127 -9.82 0.93 -15.51
C GLU A 127 -9.27 1.93 -14.48
N GLY A 128 -8.86 3.12 -14.92
CA GLY A 128 -8.32 4.15 -14.04
C GLY A 128 -6.85 3.92 -13.66
N ASN A 129 -6.39 4.66 -12.65
CA ASN A 129 -4.98 4.71 -12.28
C ASN A 129 -4.82 4.59 -10.77
N PHE A 130 -3.60 4.26 -10.31
CA PHE A 130 -3.31 4.24 -8.89
C PHE A 130 -1.90 4.74 -8.61
N LEU A 131 -1.75 5.33 -7.43
CA LEU A 131 -0.48 5.68 -6.81
C LEU A 131 -0.10 4.57 -5.83
N SER A 132 1.13 4.08 -5.93
CA SER A 132 1.61 2.94 -5.17
C SER A 132 2.08 3.31 -3.76
N THR A 133 2.29 2.29 -2.93
CA THR A 133 3.06 2.41 -1.69
C THR A 133 4.56 2.29 -2.00
N GLY A 134 5.32 3.37 -1.86
CA GLY A 134 6.75 3.38 -2.14
C GLY A 134 7.11 3.18 -3.62
N TYR A 135 8.34 2.73 -3.86
CA TYR A 135 8.96 2.74 -5.20
C TYR A 135 8.27 1.79 -6.20
N CYS A 136 8.38 2.14 -7.49
CA CYS A 136 7.81 1.36 -8.60
C CYS A 136 8.36 -0.08 -8.66
N MET A 137 7.46 -1.07 -8.71
CA MET A 137 7.77 -2.49 -8.84
C MET A 137 7.43 -3.09 -10.22
N GLY A 138 7.18 -2.24 -11.22
CA GLY A 138 6.74 -2.65 -12.57
C GLY A 138 7.77 -3.38 -13.44
N CYS A 139 9.01 -3.54 -12.97
CA CYS A 139 10.08 -4.26 -13.68
C CYS A 139 10.73 -5.32 -12.75
N PRO A 140 10.03 -6.41 -12.40
CA PRO A 140 10.57 -7.43 -11.51
C PRO A 140 11.86 -8.04 -12.09
N GLY A 141 12.88 -8.20 -11.24
CA GLY A 141 14.17 -8.79 -11.61
C GLY A 141 15.02 -7.96 -12.57
N LYS A 142 14.60 -6.74 -12.95
CA LYS A 142 15.32 -5.90 -13.92
C LYS A 142 15.65 -4.53 -13.32
N LYS A 143 16.85 -4.02 -13.60
CA LYS A 143 17.24 -2.67 -13.18
C LYS A 143 16.39 -1.62 -13.92
N CYS A 144 15.96 -0.60 -13.18
CA CYS A 144 15.20 0.52 -13.76
C CYS A 144 16.07 1.28 -14.77
N ASN A 145 15.51 1.62 -15.93
CA ASN A 145 16.23 2.37 -16.98
C ASN A 145 16.71 3.76 -16.51
N TYR A 146 15.96 4.43 -15.64
CA TYR A 146 16.39 5.70 -15.03
C TYR A 146 17.66 5.51 -14.18
N LYS A 147 17.79 4.38 -13.47
CA LYS A 147 19.00 4.03 -12.71
C LYS A 147 20.18 3.60 -13.59
N LEU A 148 19.98 3.54 -14.90
CA LEU A 148 20.99 3.29 -15.92
C LEU A 148 21.31 4.57 -16.72
N GLY A 149 20.74 5.72 -16.36
CA GLY A 149 20.95 7.00 -17.07
C GLY A 149 20.02 7.23 -18.26
N HIS A 150 19.09 6.32 -18.56
CA HIS A 150 18.13 6.50 -19.63
C HIS A 150 16.93 7.35 -19.20
N LYS A 151 16.36 8.14 -20.11
CA LYS A 151 15.20 9.02 -19.86
C LYS A 151 13.84 8.41 -20.22
N PHE A 152 13.74 7.08 -20.26
CA PHE A 152 12.50 6.37 -20.59
C PHE A 152 12.24 5.19 -19.65
N CYS A 153 10.96 4.87 -19.44
CA CYS A 153 10.58 3.73 -18.60
C CYS A 153 10.74 2.42 -19.38
N ARG A 154 11.34 1.40 -18.73
CA ARG A 154 11.45 0.04 -19.30
C ARG A 154 10.08 -0.63 -19.46
N ASN A 155 9.13 -0.33 -18.57
CA ASN A 155 7.77 -0.87 -18.62
C ASN A 155 6.75 0.24 -18.33
N PRO A 156 6.46 1.12 -19.31
CA PRO A 156 5.57 2.25 -19.11
C PRO A 156 4.18 1.84 -18.60
N GLN A 157 3.64 0.73 -19.11
CA GLN A 157 2.31 0.19 -18.74
C GLN A 157 2.21 -0.23 -17.27
N LYS A 158 3.33 -0.67 -16.67
CA LYS A 158 3.40 -1.05 -15.25
C LYS A 158 4.06 0.04 -14.39
N ARG A 159 4.43 1.19 -14.94
CA ARG A 159 4.99 2.29 -14.13
C ARG A 159 3.95 2.75 -13.12
N THR A 160 4.38 2.88 -11.88
CA THR A 160 3.59 3.50 -10.79
C THR A 160 4.43 4.60 -10.15
N TYR A 161 3.74 5.58 -9.59
CA TYR A 161 4.32 6.63 -8.76
C TYR A 161 3.89 6.39 -7.34
N SER A 162 4.80 6.53 -6.36
CA SER A 162 4.35 6.52 -4.95
C SER A 162 3.43 7.70 -4.67
N MET A 163 2.52 7.54 -3.71
CA MET A 163 1.71 8.67 -3.20
C MET A 163 2.59 9.85 -2.75
N GLU A 164 3.69 9.56 -2.05
CA GLU A 164 4.64 10.57 -1.59
C GLU A 164 5.35 11.26 -2.77
N ALA A 165 5.60 10.52 -3.86
CA ALA A 165 6.27 11.07 -5.04
C ALA A 165 5.39 12.07 -5.79
N THR A 166 4.08 12.03 -5.59
CA THR A 166 3.14 13.01 -6.16
C THR A 166 2.83 14.15 -5.20
N GLY A 167 3.49 14.22 -4.04
CA GLY A 167 3.33 15.29 -3.05
C GLY A 167 2.26 15.04 -1.99
N ILE A 168 1.73 13.82 -1.89
CA ILE A 168 0.78 13.47 -0.82
C ILE A 168 1.56 13.19 0.47
N ASN A 169 1.22 13.89 1.55
CA ASN A 169 1.62 13.51 2.89
C ASN A 169 0.72 12.35 3.36
N VAL A 170 1.22 11.13 3.17
CA VAL A 170 0.48 9.89 3.48
C VAL A 170 0.16 9.77 4.97
N VAL A 171 1.08 10.19 5.85
CA VAL A 171 0.90 10.12 7.31
C VAL A 171 -0.28 10.98 7.73
N GLU A 172 -0.28 12.25 7.34
CA GLU A 172 -1.36 13.17 7.69
C GLU A 172 -2.66 12.83 6.98
N THR A 173 -2.61 12.35 5.74
CA THR A 173 -3.80 11.88 5.02
C THR A 173 -4.48 10.75 5.77
N LEU A 174 -3.73 9.72 6.20
CA LEU A 174 -4.30 8.61 6.97
C LEU A 174 -4.83 9.10 8.31
N LYS A 175 -4.03 9.85 9.08
CA LYS A 175 -4.46 10.37 10.38
C LYS A 175 -5.76 11.19 10.28
N LYS A 176 -5.85 12.12 9.32
CA LYS A 176 -7.02 12.98 9.12
C LYS A 176 -8.24 12.19 8.65
N THR A 177 -8.05 11.25 7.72
CA THR A 177 -9.18 10.57 7.06
C THR A 177 -9.61 9.29 7.75
N THR A 178 -8.75 8.61 8.50
CA THR A 178 -9.04 7.32 9.14
C THR A 178 -8.79 7.35 10.65
N GLY A 179 -8.11 8.37 11.19
CA GLY A 179 -7.68 8.37 12.59
C GLY A 179 -6.57 7.35 12.89
N ILE A 180 -6.04 6.66 11.87
CA ILE A 180 -5.00 5.64 12.06
C ILE A 180 -3.63 6.30 12.16
N GLU A 181 -2.87 5.92 13.18
CA GLU A 181 -1.49 6.36 13.37
C GLU A 181 -0.51 5.47 12.60
N MET A 182 0.50 6.07 11.96
CA MET A 182 1.58 5.32 11.31
C MET A 182 2.77 5.13 12.25
N PHE A 183 3.20 3.87 12.40
CA PHE A 183 4.40 3.52 13.16
C PHE A 183 5.60 3.28 12.25
N TRP A 184 6.77 3.72 12.70
CA TRP A 184 8.02 3.61 11.95
C TRP A 184 9.04 2.79 12.73
N TYR A 185 9.69 1.84 12.05
CA TYR A 185 10.88 1.20 12.60
C TYR A 185 12.02 2.21 12.70
N LYS A 186 12.58 2.34 13.90
CA LYS A 186 13.81 3.10 14.15
C LYS A 186 14.95 2.13 14.45
N LYS A 187 16.20 2.59 14.34
CA LYS A 187 17.37 1.76 14.71
C LYS A 187 17.23 1.34 16.17
N GLY A 188 17.28 0.03 16.43
CA GLY A 188 17.12 -0.54 17.78
C GLY A 188 15.68 -0.64 18.29
N GLN A 189 14.68 -0.13 17.56
CA GLN A 189 13.27 -0.27 17.91
C GLN A 189 12.63 -1.34 17.03
N THR A 190 12.38 -2.51 17.60
CA THR A 190 11.74 -3.66 16.92
C THR A 190 10.27 -3.85 17.30
N ASP A 191 9.85 -3.18 18.37
CA ASP A 191 8.49 -3.23 18.88
C ASP A 191 7.69 -2.02 18.36
N ILE A 192 6.85 -2.31 17.37
CA ILE A 192 5.79 -1.41 16.89
C ILE A 192 4.50 -2.23 16.79
N PRO A 193 3.31 -1.65 17.00
CA PRO A 193 2.06 -2.40 16.97
C PRO A 193 1.79 -3.09 15.62
N TYR A 194 2.01 -2.38 14.52
CA TYR A 194 1.82 -2.86 13.16
C TYR A 194 2.66 -2.05 12.16
N MET A 195 2.86 -2.61 10.97
CA MET A 195 3.22 -1.83 9.78
C MET A 195 1.95 -1.56 8.97
N LEU A 196 1.81 -0.33 8.46
CA LEU A 196 0.73 0.05 7.56
C LEU A 196 1.30 0.51 6.22
N LYS A 197 0.63 0.13 5.13
CA LYS A 197 0.83 0.73 3.81
C LYS A 197 -0.50 1.04 3.15
N CYS A 198 -0.52 1.99 2.23
CA CYS A 198 -1.70 2.33 1.46
C CYS A 198 -1.39 2.68 0.00
N ILE A 199 -2.41 2.56 -0.84
CA ILE A 199 -2.44 3.06 -2.21
C ILE A 199 -3.62 4.02 -2.37
N ALA A 200 -3.52 4.92 -3.35
CA ALA A 200 -4.64 5.75 -3.78
C ALA A 200 -5.06 5.31 -5.18
N TYR A 201 -6.30 4.84 -5.32
CA TYR A 201 -6.88 4.42 -6.59
C TYR A 201 -7.85 5.49 -7.10
N PHE A 202 -7.66 5.91 -8.33
CA PHE A 202 -8.42 6.94 -9.03
C PHE A 202 -9.24 6.23 -10.11
N PRO A 203 -10.54 5.98 -9.86
CA PRO A 203 -11.41 5.26 -10.78
C PRO A 203 -11.60 6.03 -12.08
N SER A 204 -11.87 5.31 -13.18
CA SER A 204 -12.45 5.96 -14.37
C SER A 204 -13.89 6.42 -14.06
N ILE A 205 -14.43 7.34 -14.87
CA ILE A 205 -15.78 7.92 -14.66
C ILE A 205 -16.86 6.83 -14.52
N ASN A 206 -16.69 5.70 -15.21
CA ASN A 206 -17.65 4.59 -15.21
C ASN A 206 -17.41 3.55 -14.09
N SER A 207 -16.35 3.71 -13.29
CA SER A 207 -15.98 2.75 -12.26
C SER A 207 -16.63 3.06 -10.92
N ASN A 208 -17.49 2.14 -10.47
CA ASN A 208 -18.08 2.17 -9.14
C ASN A 208 -17.43 1.11 -8.25
N LEU A 209 -16.21 1.37 -7.78
CA LEU A 209 -15.55 0.51 -6.79
C LEU A 209 -16.37 0.52 -5.48
N THR A 210 -16.43 -0.63 -4.81
CA THR A 210 -17.05 -0.80 -3.49
C THR A 210 -16.17 -1.74 -2.64
N LYS A 211 -16.47 -1.85 -1.34
CA LYS A 211 -15.83 -2.84 -0.45
C LYS A 211 -15.97 -4.26 -1.02
N ASP A 212 -17.18 -4.66 -1.42
CA ASP A 212 -17.43 -6.01 -1.96
C ASP A 212 -16.68 -6.28 -3.27
N LYS A 213 -16.52 -5.27 -4.12
CA LYS A 213 -15.72 -5.39 -5.35
C LYS A 213 -14.23 -5.52 -5.05
N LEU A 214 -13.72 -4.84 -4.03
CA LEU A 214 -12.35 -5.03 -3.54
C LEU A 214 -12.19 -6.44 -2.95
N VAL A 215 -13.14 -6.90 -2.15
CA VAL A 215 -13.18 -8.27 -1.61
C VAL A 215 -13.15 -9.30 -2.74
N GLY A 216 -13.96 -9.12 -3.79
CA GLY A 216 -13.93 -10.01 -4.96
C GLY A 216 -12.59 -10.01 -5.71
N ILE A 217 -11.87 -8.87 -5.74
CA ILE A 217 -10.49 -8.84 -6.25
C ILE A 217 -9.57 -9.66 -5.35
N LEU A 218 -9.63 -9.46 -4.03
CA LEU A 218 -8.77 -10.15 -3.07
C LEU A 218 -9.01 -11.66 -3.07
N ASN A 219 -10.27 -12.09 -3.16
CA ASN A 219 -10.66 -13.51 -3.28
C ASN A 219 -10.09 -14.16 -4.55
N SER A 220 -9.94 -13.40 -5.64
CA SER A 220 -9.35 -13.89 -6.89
C SER A 220 -7.81 -13.94 -6.90
N MET A 221 -7.15 -13.41 -5.87
CA MET A 221 -5.69 -13.41 -5.81
C MET A 221 -5.13 -14.77 -5.40
N LYS A 222 -4.01 -15.17 -6.01
CA LYS A 222 -3.27 -16.39 -5.64
C LYS A 222 -2.84 -16.44 -4.17
N SER A 223 -2.64 -15.28 -3.56
CA SER A 223 -2.30 -15.15 -2.14
C SER A 223 -3.51 -15.29 -1.21
N CYS A 224 -4.72 -15.50 -1.72
CA CYS A 224 -5.89 -15.71 -0.87
C CYS A 224 -5.87 -17.14 -0.31
N HIS A 225 -5.84 -17.31 1.01
CA HIS A 225 -5.89 -18.63 1.63
C HIS A 225 -7.32 -19.18 1.74
N TYR A 226 -8.22 -18.39 2.31
CA TYR A 226 -9.67 -18.68 2.36
C TYR A 226 -10.44 -17.49 1.79
N GLU A 227 -11.50 -17.81 1.06
CA GLU A 227 -12.41 -16.80 0.52
C GLU A 227 -12.99 -15.97 1.67
N ILE A 228 -12.89 -14.64 1.58
CA ILE A 228 -13.46 -13.74 2.57
C ILE A 228 -14.97 -13.97 2.65
N GLY A 229 -15.45 -14.34 3.83
CA GLY A 229 -16.85 -14.67 4.09
C GLY A 229 -17.18 -16.16 4.06
N SER A 230 -16.23 -17.05 3.70
CA SER A 230 -16.43 -18.49 3.76
C SER A 230 -16.45 -19.01 5.21
N SER A 231 -16.95 -20.22 5.41
CA SER A 231 -16.99 -20.88 6.73
C SER A 231 -15.61 -21.05 7.36
N GLU A 232 -14.62 -21.42 6.56
CA GLU A 232 -13.21 -21.62 6.93
C GLU A 232 -12.55 -20.28 7.29
N TYR A 233 -12.86 -19.23 6.54
CA TYR A 233 -12.43 -17.88 6.85
C TYR A 233 -12.97 -17.43 8.21
N LEU A 234 -14.27 -17.59 8.46
CA LEU A 234 -14.90 -17.20 9.74
C LEU A 234 -14.31 -18.00 10.91
N HIS A 235 -14.16 -19.31 10.75
CA HIS A 235 -13.54 -20.17 11.75
C HIS A 235 -12.09 -19.74 12.07
N PHE A 236 -11.31 -19.40 11.04
CA PHE A 236 -9.96 -18.90 11.24
C PHE A 236 -9.96 -17.57 12.02
N LEU A 237 -10.87 -16.64 11.70
CA LEU A 237 -10.95 -15.37 12.41
C LEU A 237 -11.30 -15.52 13.88
N ASP A 238 -12.15 -16.49 14.23
CA ASP A 238 -12.46 -16.77 15.62
C ASP A 238 -11.24 -17.27 16.40
N SER A 239 -10.28 -17.93 15.73
CA SER A 239 -9.01 -18.33 16.33
C SER A 239 -8.00 -17.19 16.53
N LEU A 240 -8.25 -16.00 15.96
CA LEU A 240 -7.39 -14.82 16.13
C LEU A 240 -7.73 -13.97 17.36
N LYS A 241 -8.89 -14.23 17.98
CA LYS A 241 -9.38 -13.57 19.20
C LYS A 241 -8.67 -14.10 20.43
#